data_AF-A0A3C0RBV9-F1
#
_entry.id   AF-A0A3C0RBV9-F1
#
_cell.length_a   1.000
_cell.length_b   1.000
_cell.length_c   1.000
_cell.angle_alpha   90.00
_cell.angle_beta   90.00
_cell.angle_gamma   90.00
#
_symmetry.space_group_name_H-M   'P 1'
#
loop_
_entity.id
_entity.type
_entity.pdbx_description
1 polymer ?
#
loop_
_entity_poly.entity_id
_entity_poly.type
_entity_poly.pdbx_seq_one_letter_code
_entity_poly.pdbx_strand_id
1 'polypeptide(L)'
;MNTKIFYKNSRPYMQIVTSFLLLFSVFSSNAQKKYYPDADWQTKTPAELGMNTQLVDSAIRLAINSETKTDVDLRIANYKAYVREPGYQILGPMKDRGKPAGLIIKNGYIIGQWGDVQRVDMTFSVAKSYLSTVAGLAADAKLIR
;
A
#
# COMPACT_ATOMS: atom_id res chain seq x y z
N MET A 1 -73.66 -34.36 1.09
CA MET A 1 -72.68 -33.52 0.36
C MET A 1 -71.50 -33.27 1.28
N ASN A 2 -70.33 -33.85 1.01
CA ASN A 2 -69.13 -33.67 1.83
C ASN A 2 -67.93 -33.52 0.89
N THR A 3 -67.51 -32.29 0.63
CA THR A 3 -66.37 -31.96 -0.22
C THR A 3 -65.10 -31.94 0.64
N LYS A 4 -64.27 -32.98 0.52
CA LYS A 4 -62.90 -32.98 1.08
C LYS A 4 -61.99 -32.18 0.16
N ILE A 5 -61.51 -31.03 0.65
CA ILE A 5 -60.49 -30.22 -0.01
C ILE A 5 -59.12 -30.89 0.22
N PHE A 6 -58.50 -31.37 -0.86
CA PHE A 6 -57.13 -31.88 -0.84
C PHE A 6 -56.13 -30.72 -0.85
N TYR A 7 -55.46 -30.49 0.28
CA TYR A 7 -54.29 -29.61 0.32
C TYR A 7 -53.11 -30.29 -0.37
N LYS A 8 -52.70 -29.76 -1.53
CA LYS A 8 -51.50 -30.20 -2.25
C LYS A 8 -50.27 -29.82 -1.41
N ASN A 9 -49.54 -30.84 -0.96
CA ASN A 9 -48.37 -30.71 -0.09
C ASN A 9 -47.28 -29.88 -0.79
N SER A 10 -47.11 -28.61 -0.39
CA SER A 10 -46.19 -27.62 -0.97
C SER A 10 -44.72 -27.79 -0.55
N ARG A 11 -44.43 -28.83 0.23
CA ARG A 11 -43.10 -29.17 0.76
C ARG A 11 -41.98 -29.38 -0.29
N PRO A 12 -42.20 -30.00 -1.48
CA PRO A 12 -41.10 -30.26 -2.41
C PRO A 12 -40.60 -28.97 -3.09
N TYR A 13 -41.49 -28.02 -3.39
CA TYR A 13 -41.10 -26.73 -3.96
C TYR A 13 -40.26 -25.91 -2.98
N MET A 14 -40.62 -25.94 -1.70
CA MET A 14 -39.88 -25.22 -0.67
C MET A 14 -38.47 -25.79 -0.47
N GLN A 15 -38.32 -27.13 -0.55
CA GLN A 15 -37.01 -27.81 -0.50
C GLN A 15 -36.14 -27.54 -1.73
N ILE A 16 -36.73 -27.49 -2.93
CA ILE A 16 -36.00 -27.16 -4.16
C ILE A 16 -35.51 -25.70 -4.14
N VAL A 17 -36.35 -24.77 -3.70
CA VAL A 17 -36.00 -23.35 -3.57
C VAL A 17 -34.91 -23.13 -2.53
N THR A 18 -34.99 -23.80 -1.36
CA THR A 18 -33.90 -23.73 -0.36
C THR A 18 -32.60 -24.33 -0.88
N SER A 19 -32.66 -25.43 -1.62
CA SER A 19 -31.48 -26.06 -2.23
C SER A 19 -30.84 -25.15 -3.29
N PHE A 20 -31.65 -24.45 -4.10
CA PHE A 20 -31.17 -23.48 -5.08
C PHE A 20 -30.51 -22.26 -4.42
N LEU A 21 -31.10 -21.75 -3.34
CA LEU A 21 -30.52 -20.64 -2.55
C LEU A 21 -29.20 -21.01 -1.88
N LEU A 22 -29.08 -22.25 -1.39
CA LEU A 22 -27.84 -22.78 -0.83
C LEU A 22 -26.76 -22.96 -1.91
N LEU A 23 -27.10 -23.47 -3.09
CA LEU A 23 -26.16 -23.58 -4.20
C LEU A 23 -25.67 -22.20 -4.67
N PHE A 24 -26.54 -21.19 -4.74
CA PHE A 24 -26.19 -19.84 -5.17
C PHE A 24 -25.24 -19.11 -4.19
N SER A 25 -25.32 -19.42 -2.88
CA SER A 25 -24.44 -18.83 -1.88
C SER A 25 -23.02 -19.42 -1.93
N VAL A 26 -22.86 -20.69 -2.32
CA VAL A 26 -21.53 -21.30 -2.49
C VAL A 26 -20.76 -20.64 -3.65
N PHE A 27 -21.42 -20.34 -4.77
CA PHE A 27 -20.77 -19.68 -5.92
C PHE A 27 -20.42 -18.21 -5.68
N SER A 28 -21.08 -17.53 -4.75
CA SER A 28 -20.84 -16.10 -4.44
C SER A 28 -19.58 -15.89 -3.58
N SER A 29 -18.98 -16.95 -3.05
CA SER A 29 -17.71 -16.89 -2.31
C SER A 29 -16.50 -16.95 -3.26
N ASN A 30 -16.49 -16.09 -4.28
CA ASN A 30 -15.23 -15.70 -4.91
C ASN A 30 -14.43 -14.89 -3.88
N ALA A 31 -13.57 -15.58 -3.12
CA ALA A 31 -12.59 -14.94 -2.27
C ALA A 31 -11.84 -13.91 -3.11
N GLN A 32 -12.00 -12.62 -2.78
CA GLN A 32 -11.36 -11.53 -3.49
C GLN A 32 -9.85 -11.77 -3.49
N LYS A 33 -9.29 -12.09 -4.66
CA LYS A 33 -7.85 -12.32 -4.81
C LYS A 33 -7.12 -11.05 -4.38
N LYS A 34 -6.30 -11.14 -3.33
CA LYS A 34 -5.49 -10.01 -2.87
C LYS A 34 -4.54 -9.61 -3.99
N TYR A 35 -4.50 -8.31 -4.28
CA TYR A 35 -3.53 -7.75 -5.22
C TYR A 35 -2.24 -7.45 -4.46
N TYR A 36 -1.13 -7.99 -4.98
CA TYR A 36 0.22 -7.67 -4.57
C TYR A 36 0.93 -7.20 -5.83
N PRO A 37 1.39 -5.94 -5.89
CA PRO A 37 2.07 -5.42 -7.06
C PRO A 37 3.43 -6.10 -7.25
N ASP A 38 3.86 -6.22 -8.50
CA ASP A 38 5.21 -6.60 -8.88
C ASP A 38 6.01 -5.33 -9.28
N ALA A 39 6.63 -5.31 -10.45
CA ALA A 39 7.27 -4.10 -10.97
C ALA A 39 6.25 -3.05 -11.40
N ASP A 40 5.07 -3.47 -11.89
CA ASP A 40 4.06 -2.59 -12.47
C ASP A 40 2.90 -2.38 -11.50
N TRP A 41 2.92 -1.23 -10.82
CA TRP A 41 1.92 -0.88 -9.83
C TRP A 41 0.65 -0.33 -10.49
N GLN A 42 -0.49 -0.91 -10.13
CA GLN A 42 -1.80 -0.39 -10.56
C GLN A 42 -2.25 0.79 -9.71
N THR A 43 -2.87 1.76 -10.36
CA THR A 43 -3.48 2.93 -9.71
C THR A 43 -4.99 2.76 -9.64
N LYS A 44 -5.57 3.17 -8.51
CA LYS A 44 -7.02 3.31 -8.32
C LYS A 44 -7.32 4.65 -7.70
N THR A 45 -8.53 5.14 -7.91
CA THR A 45 -9.04 6.28 -7.14
C THR A 45 -9.23 5.89 -5.67
N PRO A 46 -9.14 6.84 -4.73
CA PRO A 46 -9.49 6.59 -3.33
C PRO A 46 -10.89 5.98 -3.19
N ALA A 47 -11.88 6.51 -3.93
CA ALA A 47 -13.27 6.08 -3.87
C ALA A 47 -13.47 4.60 -4.26
N GLU A 48 -12.73 4.09 -5.27
CA GLU A 48 -12.77 2.67 -5.65
C GLU A 48 -12.33 1.72 -4.54
N LEU A 49 -11.55 2.21 -3.56
CA LEU A 49 -11.12 1.44 -2.39
C LEU A 49 -11.85 1.85 -1.10
N GLY A 50 -12.97 2.56 -1.23
CA GLY A 50 -13.78 3.01 -0.09
C GLY A 50 -13.11 4.09 0.78
N MET A 51 -12.11 4.78 0.23
CA MET A 51 -11.42 5.89 0.90
C MET A 51 -12.08 7.22 0.52
N ASN A 52 -12.07 8.18 1.46
CA ASN A 52 -12.55 9.53 1.22
C ASN A 52 -11.51 10.32 0.39
N THR A 53 -11.87 10.68 -0.85
CA THR A 53 -10.99 11.40 -1.78
C THR A 53 -10.52 12.74 -1.21
N GLN A 54 -11.39 13.51 -0.56
CA GLN A 54 -11.06 14.82 -0.01
C GLN A 54 -10.01 14.74 1.10
N LEU A 55 -10.06 13.69 1.93
CA LEU A 55 -9.06 13.44 2.97
C LEU A 55 -7.71 13.01 2.37
N VAL A 56 -7.72 12.19 1.31
CA VAL A 56 -6.48 11.82 0.59
C VAL A 56 -5.84 13.06 -0.03
N ASP A 57 -6.62 13.90 -0.71
CA ASP A 57 -6.12 15.14 -1.30
C ASP A 57 -5.60 16.11 -0.23
N SER A 58 -6.25 16.16 0.93
CA SER A 58 -5.80 16.97 2.07
C SER A 58 -4.45 16.49 2.59
N ALA A 59 -4.24 15.18 2.71
CA ALA A 59 -2.95 14.61 3.12
C ALA A 59 -1.84 14.93 2.11
N ILE A 60 -2.12 14.84 0.81
CA ILE A 60 -1.17 15.20 -0.25
C ILE A 60 -0.78 16.68 -0.14
N ARG A 61 -1.77 17.58 -0.01
CA ARG A 61 -1.51 19.01 0.17
C ARG A 61 -0.69 19.29 1.42
N LEU A 62 -1.01 18.63 2.53
CA LEU A 62 -0.23 18.76 3.77
C LEU A 62 1.23 18.35 3.54
N ALA A 63 1.47 17.22 2.87
CA ALA A 63 2.83 16.75 2.59
C ALA A 63 3.61 17.74 1.71
N ILE A 64 3.00 18.25 0.64
CA ILE A 64 3.63 19.24 -0.26
C ILE A 64 3.94 20.55 0.49
N ASN A 65 3.00 21.02 1.32
CA ASN A 65 3.13 22.28 2.05
C ASN A 65 4.06 22.18 3.27
N SER A 66 4.33 20.97 3.75
CA SER A 66 5.21 20.70 4.91
C SER A 66 6.64 20.38 4.49
N GLU A 67 7.06 20.91 3.33
CA GLU A 67 8.37 20.63 2.76
C GLU A 67 9.51 21.02 3.72
N THR A 68 10.57 20.20 3.70
CA THR A 68 11.73 20.43 4.56
C THR A 68 12.49 21.69 4.17
N LYS A 69 12.98 22.42 5.18
CA LYS A 69 13.89 23.57 5.02
C LYS A 69 15.35 23.15 4.85
N THR A 70 15.61 21.84 4.76
CA THR A 70 16.96 21.30 4.52
C THR A 70 17.48 21.79 3.18
N ASP A 71 18.78 22.15 3.15
CA ASP A 71 19.45 22.60 1.94
C ASP A 71 19.22 21.65 0.77
N VAL A 72 19.04 22.22 -0.43
CA VAL A 72 18.88 21.44 -1.66
C VAL A 72 20.17 20.69 -1.99
N ASP A 73 21.32 21.34 -1.80
CA ASP A 73 22.63 20.69 -1.87
C ASP A 73 22.84 19.83 -0.62
N LEU A 74 22.77 18.50 -0.80
CA LEU A 74 22.89 17.56 0.30
C LEU A 74 24.28 17.57 0.95
N ARG A 75 25.33 18.05 0.26
CA ARG A 75 26.67 18.19 0.87
C ARG A 75 26.62 19.23 1.98
N ILE A 76 26.01 20.38 1.70
CA ILE A 76 25.80 21.46 2.68
C ILE A 76 24.93 20.96 3.82
N ALA A 77 23.82 20.28 3.51
CA ALA A 77 22.93 19.72 4.52
C ALA A 77 23.66 18.76 5.47
N ASN A 78 24.50 17.87 4.92
CA ASN A 78 25.26 16.89 5.71
C ASN A 78 26.35 17.55 6.55
N TYR A 79 27.13 18.47 5.98
CA TYR A 79 28.13 19.21 6.77
C TYR A 79 27.50 19.99 7.91
N LYS A 80 26.32 20.60 7.72
CA LYS A 80 25.58 21.25 8.81
C LYS A 80 25.12 20.26 9.87
N ALA A 81 24.58 19.11 9.45
CA ALA A 81 24.07 18.08 10.36
C ALA A 81 25.19 17.49 11.25
N TYR A 82 26.39 17.32 10.70
CA TYR A 82 27.52 16.67 11.36
C TYR A 82 28.65 17.64 11.72
N VAL A 83 28.37 18.94 11.81
CA VAL A 83 29.38 19.98 12.08
C VAL A 83 30.15 19.77 13.39
N ARG A 84 29.55 19.05 14.36
CA ARG A 84 30.16 18.74 15.65
C ARG A 84 30.90 17.41 15.69
N GLU A 85 30.83 16.62 14.62
CA GLU A 85 31.48 15.31 14.56
C GLU A 85 32.97 15.47 14.16
N PRO A 86 33.91 15.00 15.00
CA PRO A 86 35.33 15.14 14.70
C PRO A 86 35.72 14.32 13.46
N GLY A 87 36.37 14.97 12.49
CA GLY A 87 36.87 14.30 11.28
C GLY A 87 35.78 13.91 10.28
N TYR A 88 34.57 14.45 10.40
CA TYR A 88 33.50 14.18 9.42
C TYR A 88 33.91 14.64 8.01
N GLN A 89 33.81 13.72 7.06
CA GLN A 89 34.09 13.98 5.65
C GLN A 89 33.13 13.20 4.76
N ILE A 90 32.78 13.80 3.63
CA ILE A 90 31.98 13.16 2.60
C ILE A 90 32.92 12.31 1.76
N LEU A 91 32.72 10.98 1.75
CA LEU A 91 33.62 10.02 1.10
C LEU A 91 33.31 9.74 -0.38
N GLY A 92 32.26 10.35 -0.95
CA GLY A 92 31.84 10.07 -2.32
C GLY A 92 30.89 11.13 -2.89
N PRO A 93 30.51 10.99 -4.17
CA PRO A 93 29.64 11.95 -4.82
C PRO A 93 28.27 12.01 -4.14
N MET A 94 27.79 13.23 -3.95
CA MET A 94 26.43 13.51 -3.49
C MET A 94 25.74 14.38 -4.52
N LYS A 95 24.46 14.12 -4.73
CA LYS A 95 23.59 14.92 -5.59
C LYS A 95 22.65 15.76 -4.74
N ASP A 96 22.12 16.81 -5.35
CA ASP A 96 21.04 17.59 -4.76
C ASP A 96 19.83 16.71 -4.45
N ARG A 97 19.07 17.05 -3.41
CA ARG A 97 17.80 16.37 -3.13
C ARG A 97 16.72 16.75 -4.15
N GLY A 98 15.77 15.86 -4.36
CA GLY A 98 14.56 16.16 -5.13
C GLY A 98 13.64 17.15 -4.41
N LYS A 99 12.63 17.62 -5.16
CA LYS A 99 11.42 18.23 -4.58
C LYS A 99 10.63 17.16 -3.81
N PRO A 100 9.72 17.54 -2.88
CA PRO A 100 8.89 16.57 -2.18
C PRO A 100 8.11 15.70 -3.16
N ALA A 101 8.22 14.39 -2.96
CA ALA A 101 7.55 13.37 -3.73
C ALA A 101 7.05 12.26 -2.80
N GLY A 102 5.99 11.56 -3.20
CA GLY A 102 5.45 10.48 -2.39
C GLY A 102 4.27 9.77 -3.00
N LEU A 103 3.88 8.68 -2.33
CA LEU A 103 2.80 7.78 -2.72
C LEU A 103 1.91 7.49 -1.50
N ILE A 104 0.62 7.35 -1.72
CA ILE A 104 -0.32 6.74 -0.77
C ILE A 104 -0.77 5.41 -1.36
N ILE A 105 -0.56 4.33 -0.61
CA ILE A 105 -0.82 2.96 -1.05
C ILE A 105 -1.92 2.35 -0.19
N LYS A 106 -2.90 1.71 -0.85
CA LYS A 106 -3.97 0.97 -0.18
C LYS A 106 -4.20 -0.36 -0.90
N ASN A 107 -4.14 -1.46 -0.15
CA ASN A 107 -4.39 -2.82 -0.65
C ASN A 107 -3.58 -3.17 -1.92
N GLY A 108 -2.33 -2.71 -2.00
CA GLY A 108 -1.45 -2.93 -3.15
C GLY A 108 -1.58 -1.92 -4.29
N TYR A 109 -2.57 -1.02 -4.26
CA TYR A 109 -2.77 -0.01 -5.29
C TYR A 109 -2.25 1.36 -4.87
N ILE A 110 -1.75 2.13 -5.83
CA ILE A 110 -1.49 3.57 -5.64
C ILE A 110 -2.84 4.29 -5.66
N ILE A 111 -3.13 5.08 -4.63
CA ILE A 111 -4.36 5.91 -4.56
C ILE A 111 -4.08 7.42 -4.48
N GLY A 112 -2.81 7.79 -4.44
CA GLY A 112 -2.35 9.17 -4.45
C GLY A 112 -0.87 9.22 -4.73
N GLN A 113 -0.44 10.20 -5.52
CA GLN A 113 0.96 10.39 -5.91
C GLN A 113 1.22 11.88 -6.13
N TRP A 114 2.41 12.35 -5.74
CA TRP A 114 2.87 13.71 -6.02
C TRP A 114 4.38 13.73 -6.22
N GLY A 115 4.85 14.75 -6.94
CA GLY A 115 6.27 14.91 -7.27
C GLY A 115 6.81 13.83 -8.23
N ASP A 116 8.12 13.79 -8.36
CA ASP A 116 8.83 12.81 -9.18
C ASP A 116 9.22 11.60 -8.33
N VAL A 117 8.35 10.58 -8.31
CA VAL A 117 8.57 9.34 -7.54
C VAL A 117 9.51 8.36 -8.23
N GLN A 118 9.91 8.62 -9.48
CA GLN A 118 10.84 7.78 -10.23
C GLN A 118 12.29 8.25 -10.09
N ARG A 119 12.49 9.47 -9.56
CA ARG A 119 13.81 9.98 -9.23
C ARG A 119 14.45 9.11 -8.16
N VAL A 120 15.62 8.56 -8.48
CA VAL A 120 16.51 7.99 -7.47
C VAL A 120 16.87 9.10 -6.49
N ASP A 121 16.80 8.87 -5.18
CA ASP A 121 17.15 9.88 -4.17
C ASP A 121 18.02 9.26 -3.07
N MET A 122 18.73 10.12 -2.32
CA MET A 122 19.42 9.65 -1.12
C MET A 122 18.37 9.33 -0.05
N THR A 123 18.26 8.07 0.34
CA THR A 123 17.23 7.59 1.29
C THR A 123 17.67 7.61 2.75
N PHE A 124 18.93 7.98 3.02
CA PHE A 124 19.51 8.05 4.37
C PHE A 124 19.27 6.77 5.17
N SER A 125 18.67 6.87 6.36
CA SER A 125 18.49 5.73 7.27
C SER A 125 17.46 4.70 6.80
N VAL A 126 16.72 4.95 5.72
CA VAL A 126 15.94 3.87 5.06
C VAL A 126 16.86 2.73 4.63
N ALA A 127 18.12 3.01 4.31
CA ALA A 127 19.13 1.98 4.02
C ALA A 127 19.26 0.92 5.11
N LYS A 128 19.02 1.28 6.38
CA LYS A 128 19.06 0.32 7.51
C LYS A 128 17.92 -0.69 7.42
N SER A 129 16.75 -0.29 6.92
CA SER A 129 15.64 -1.22 6.70
C SER A 129 15.99 -2.25 5.62
N TYR A 130 16.64 -1.83 4.53
CA TYR A 130 17.13 -2.77 3.51
C TYR A 130 18.17 -3.73 4.09
N LEU A 131 19.12 -3.22 4.88
CA LEU A 131 20.12 -4.05 5.57
C LEU A 131 19.46 -5.08 6.49
N SER A 132 18.47 -4.66 7.30
CA SER A 132 17.73 -5.58 8.18
C SER A 132 16.97 -6.64 7.39
N THR A 133 16.35 -6.28 6.25
CA THR A 133 15.67 -7.25 5.38
C THR A 133 16.66 -8.28 4.83
N VAL A 134 17.80 -7.84 4.31
CA VAL A 134 18.85 -8.74 3.79
C VAL A 134 19.41 -9.64 4.90
N ALA A 135 19.67 -9.09 6.08
CA ALA A 135 20.11 -9.85 7.24
C ALA A 135 19.06 -10.91 7.65
N GLY A 136 17.78 -10.55 7.67
CA GLY A 136 16.68 -11.47 7.95
C GLY A 136 16.62 -12.63 6.94
N LEU A 137 16.75 -12.33 5.65
CA LEU A 137 16.82 -13.35 4.60
C LEU A 137 18.05 -14.25 4.74
N ALA A 138 19.20 -13.70 5.10
CA ALA A 138 20.43 -14.46 5.32
C ALA A 138 20.33 -15.38 6.54
N ALA A 139 19.68 -14.93 7.62
CA ALA A 139 19.43 -15.73 8.82
C ALA A 139 18.44 -16.88 8.52
N ASP A 140 17.35 -16.60 7.79
CA ASP A 140 16.39 -17.62 7.33
C ASP A 140 17.06 -18.68 6.46
N ALA A 141 17.96 -18.24 5.57
CA ALA A 141 18.81 -19.10 4.75
C ALA A 141 19.97 -19.77 5.51
N LYS A 142 20.09 -19.56 6.84
CA LYS A 142 21.15 -20.10 7.71
C LYS A 142 22.58 -19.73 7.31
N LEU A 143 22.76 -18.60 6.61
CA LEU A 143 24.07 -18.05 6.26
C LEU A 143 24.72 -17.30 7.42
N ILE A 144 23.91 -16.78 8.34
CA ILE A 144 24.33 -16.09 9.58
C ILE A 144 23.49 -16.59 10.77
N ARG A 145 23.90 -16.23 12.00
CA ARG A 145 23.24 -16.59 13.26
C ARG A 145 23.02 -15.38 14.14
#